data_AF-A0A2P2KHR1-F1
#
_entry.id   AF-A0A2P2KHR1-F1
#
_cell.length_a   1.000
_cell.length_b   1.000
_cell.length_c   1.000
_cell.angle_alpha   90.00
_cell.angle_beta   90.00
_cell.angle_gamma   90.00
#
_symmetry.space_group_name_H-M   'P 1'
#
loop_
_entity.id
_entity.type
_entity.pdbx_description
1 polymer ?
#
loop_
_entity_poly.entity_id
_entity_poly.type
_entity_poly.pdbx_seq_one_letter_code
_entity_poly.pdbx_strand_id
1 'polypeptide(L)'
;MPTARNMNQSAPINVPLLSIAMAKQRNSKFTEDEDEGDGDEEMLPPHEIVARGSRRSPKTAFSVLEGVGRTLKGRDLRQVRNAVWRQTGFLD
;
A
#
# COMPACT_ATOMS: atom_id res chain seq x y z
N MET A 1 15.71 -35.09 11.15
CA MET A 1 14.25 -35.26 10.95
C MET A 1 13.70 -33.95 10.39
N PRO A 2 13.15 -33.89 9.17
CA PRO A 2 12.50 -32.68 8.70
C PRO A 2 11.09 -32.60 9.29
N THR A 3 10.73 -31.46 9.88
CA THR A 3 9.37 -31.21 10.39
C THR A 3 8.48 -30.73 9.23
N ALA A 4 7.37 -31.44 9.00
CA ALA A 4 6.37 -31.02 8.04
C ALA A 4 5.71 -29.72 8.53
N ARG A 5 5.78 -28.66 7.73
CA ARG A 5 5.12 -27.38 8.03
C ARG A 5 3.62 -27.54 7.76
N ASN A 6 2.81 -27.52 8.82
CA ASN A 6 1.36 -27.50 8.67
C ASN A 6 0.93 -26.14 8.10
N MET A 7 0.44 -26.16 6.86
CA MET A 7 -0.11 -24.98 6.19
C MET A 7 -1.62 -24.95 6.39
N ASN A 8 -2.11 -23.97 7.14
CA ASN A 8 -3.54 -23.77 7.31
C ASN A 8 -4.08 -23.12 6.03
N GLN A 9 -4.92 -23.85 5.28
CA GLN A 9 -5.58 -23.34 4.07
C GLN A 9 -7.03 -22.91 4.40
N SER A 10 -7.44 -21.75 3.91
CA SER A 10 -8.83 -21.28 4.04
C SER A 10 -9.75 -21.96 3.01
N ALA A 11 -11.06 -21.90 3.25
CA ALA A 11 -12.04 -22.29 2.25
C ALA A 11 -11.92 -21.39 0.99
N PRO A 12 -12.18 -21.93 -0.21
CA PRO A 12 -12.03 -21.18 -1.45
C PRO A 12 -13.01 -20.00 -1.51
N ILE A 13 -12.51 -18.83 -1.95
CA ILE A 13 -13.29 -17.60 -2.13
C ILE A 13 -13.59 -17.43 -3.62
N ASN A 14 -14.84 -17.12 -3.97
CA ASN A 14 -15.25 -16.91 -5.35
C ASN A 14 -14.76 -15.54 -5.85
N VAL A 15 -13.76 -15.54 -6.74
CA VAL A 15 -13.24 -14.33 -7.38
C VAL A 15 -13.88 -14.14 -8.75
N PRO A 16 -14.50 -12.99 -9.04
CA PRO A 16 -15.10 -12.74 -10.33
C PRO A 16 -14.01 -12.74 -11.42
N LEU A 17 -14.18 -13.62 -12.40
CA LEU A 17 -13.27 -13.72 -13.54
C LEU A 17 -13.54 -12.54 -14.49
N LEU A 18 -12.53 -11.67 -14.66
CA LEU A 18 -12.57 -10.68 -15.74
C LEU A 18 -12.46 -11.40 -17.08
N SER A 19 -13.25 -10.97 -18.06
CA SER A 19 -13.20 -11.54 -19.41
C SER A 19 -11.78 -11.42 -19.99
N ILE A 20 -11.36 -12.42 -20.77
CA ILE A 20 -10.01 -12.50 -21.35
C ILE A 20 -9.69 -11.21 -22.15
N ALA A 21 -10.68 -10.62 -22.81
CA ALA A 21 -10.54 -9.35 -23.52
C ALA A 21 -10.20 -8.19 -22.58
N MET A 22 -10.86 -8.08 -21.42
CA MET A 22 -10.55 -7.07 -20.41
C MET A 22 -9.20 -7.33 -19.71
N ALA A 23 -8.85 -8.60 -19.47
CA ALA A 23 -7.55 -8.95 -18.90
C ALA A 23 -6.40 -8.56 -19.85
N LYS A 24 -6.56 -8.80 -21.16
CA LYS A 24 -5.57 -8.43 -22.19
C LYS A 24 -5.38 -6.91 -22.28
N GLN A 25 -6.47 -6.13 -22.24
CA GLN A 25 -6.40 -4.66 -22.26
C GLN A 25 -5.74 -4.08 -21.00
N ARG A 26 -5.90 -4.73 -19.85
CA ARG A 26 -5.20 -4.33 -18.61
C ARG A 26 -3.71 -4.68 -18.67
N ASN A 27 -3.35 -5.81 -19.28
CA ASN A 27 -1.96 -6.23 -19.38
C ASN A 27 -1.19 -5.40 -20.42
N SER A 28 -1.83 -4.99 -21.52
CA SER A 28 -1.21 -4.12 -22.52
C SER A 28 -0.93 -2.71 -21.99
N LYS A 29 -1.73 -2.24 -21.02
CA LYS A 29 -1.51 -0.96 -20.34
C LYS A 29 -0.29 -0.95 -19.39
N PHE A 30 0.31 -2.10 -19.12
CA PHE A 30 1.44 -2.22 -18.18
C PHE A 30 2.78 -2.49 -18.89
N THR A 31 2.79 -2.48 -20.23
CA THR A 31 3.94 -2.92 -21.06
C THR A 31 4.49 -1.84 -21.99
N GLU A 32 4.06 -0.58 -21.89
CA GLU A 32 4.49 0.50 -22.78
C GLU A 32 4.99 1.72 -22.01
N ASP A 33 6.07 1.59 -21.24
CA ASP A 33 6.73 2.76 -20.63
C ASP A 33 8.26 2.59 -20.66
N GLU A 34 8.83 2.63 -21.87
CA GLU A 34 10.16 3.20 -22.13
C GLU A 34 9.93 4.56 -22.80
N ASP A 35 9.71 5.63 -22.03
CA ASP A 35 10.06 6.97 -22.50
C ASP A 35 10.38 7.92 -21.34
N GLU A 36 11.50 8.61 -21.49
CA GLU A 36 12.05 9.59 -20.58
C GLU A 36 11.22 10.88 -20.66
N GLY A 37 10.32 11.12 -19.70
CA GLY A 37 9.48 12.31 -19.69
C GLY A 37 9.23 12.86 -18.29
N ASP A 38 9.96 13.92 -17.93
CA ASP A 38 9.64 14.81 -16.81
C ASP A 38 8.28 15.48 -17.04
N GLY A 39 7.21 15.06 -16.36
CA GLY A 39 5.98 15.87 -16.34
C GLY A 39 4.66 15.20 -15.96
N ASP A 40 4.57 13.88 -15.97
CA ASP A 40 3.36 13.15 -15.61
C ASP A 40 3.73 11.91 -14.80
N GLU A 41 3.55 11.97 -13.48
CA GLU A 41 3.67 10.76 -12.66
C GLU A 41 2.61 9.76 -13.14
N GLU A 42 3.02 8.85 -14.01
CA GLU A 42 2.33 7.60 -14.30
C GLU A 42 1.82 7.05 -12.97
N MET A 43 0.52 6.76 -12.87
CA MET A 43 -0.11 6.37 -11.62
C MET A 43 0.52 5.06 -11.13
N LEU A 44 1.54 5.20 -10.27
CA LEU A 44 2.25 4.06 -9.72
C LEU A 44 1.29 3.22 -8.88
N PRO A 45 1.44 1.90 -8.88
CA PRO A 45 0.65 1.05 -8.02
C PRO A 45 0.87 1.46 -6.55
N PRO A 46 -0.14 1.32 -5.67
CA PRO A 46 -0.09 1.87 -4.30
C PRO A 46 1.15 1.47 -3.49
N HIS A 47 1.66 0.26 -3.68
CA HIS A 47 2.84 -0.24 -2.99
C HIS A 47 4.15 0.45 -3.43
N GLU A 48 4.24 0.88 -4.68
CA GLU A 48 5.38 1.63 -5.22
C GLU A 48 5.38 3.09 -4.75
N ILE A 49 4.20 3.72 -4.66
CA ILE A 49 4.06 5.05 -4.05
C ILE A 49 4.62 5.04 -2.62
N VAL A 50 4.23 4.04 -1.83
CA VAL A 50 4.72 3.87 -0.45
C VAL A 50 6.22 3.61 -0.41
N ALA A 51 6.75 2.76 -1.30
CA ALA A 51 8.18 2.48 -1.39
C ALA A 51 8.98 3.74 -1.76
N ARG A 52 8.52 4.50 -2.76
CA ARG A 52 9.13 5.76 -3.22
C ARG A 52 9.17 6.81 -2.12
N GLY A 53 8.05 7.01 -1.43
CA GLY A 53 7.96 7.94 -0.29
C GLY A 53 8.89 7.53 0.87
N SER A 54 8.92 6.24 1.19
CA SER A 54 9.75 5.71 2.28
C SER A 54 11.25 5.80 1.99
N ARG A 55 11.67 5.58 0.73
CA ARG A 55 13.05 5.74 0.27
C ARG A 55 13.53 7.19 0.40
N ARG A 56 12.67 8.17 0.09
CA ARG A 56 13.01 9.61 0.17
C ARG A 56 13.15 10.08 1.62
N SER A 57 12.22 9.67 2.48
CA SER A 57 12.38 9.85 3.93
C SER A 57 11.40 8.95 4.68
N PRO A 58 11.89 8.02 5.52
CA PRO A 58 11.06 7.10 6.27
C PRO A 58 10.06 7.78 7.22
N LYS A 59 10.28 9.06 7.54
CA LYS A 59 9.48 9.83 8.51
C LYS A 59 8.48 10.78 7.86
N THR A 60 8.63 11.10 6.58
CA THR A 60 7.76 12.08 5.89
C THR A 60 6.70 11.44 5.01
N ALA A 61 6.78 10.13 4.76
CA ALA A 61 5.78 9.39 3.96
C ALA A 61 4.43 9.24 4.66
N PHE A 62 4.35 9.58 5.95
CA PHE A 62 3.13 9.51 6.75
C PHE A 62 2.80 10.93 7.19
N SER A 63 1.85 11.58 6.53
CA SER A 63 1.22 12.82 6.98
C SER A 63 -0.27 12.71 6.71
N VAL A 64 -1.10 13.04 7.70
CA VAL A 64 -2.57 12.97 7.58
C VAL A 64 -3.11 14.38 7.75
N LEU A 65 -3.90 14.83 6.78
CA LEU A 65 -4.69 16.06 6.92
C LEU A 65 -5.92 15.72 7.76
N GLU A 66 -6.00 16.30 8.96
CA GLU A 66 -7.17 16.16 9.82
C GLU A 66 -7.87 17.52 9.90
N GLY A 67 -9.12 17.59 9.40
CA GLY A 67 -9.95 18.79 9.47
C GLY A 67 -9.39 20.02 8.74
N VAL A 68 -9.79 21.22 9.20
CA VAL A 68 -9.40 22.50 8.58
C VAL A 68 -7.98 22.87 9.00
N GLY A 69 -7.03 22.70 8.10
CA GLY A 69 -5.73 23.38 8.13
C GLY A 69 -4.65 22.78 9.03
N ARG A 70 -4.91 21.71 9.79
CA ARG A 70 -3.85 21.02 10.56
C ARG A 70 -3.45 19.72 9.89
N THR A 71 -2.18 19.64 9.49
CA THR A 71 -1.58 18.38 9.06
C THR A 71 -0.87 17.74 10.25
N LEU A 72 -1.31 16.54 10.65
CA LEU A 72 -0.58 15.73 11.61
C LEU A 72 0.74 15.27 10.97
N LYS A 73 1.86 15.56 11.63
CA LYS A 73 3.19 15.14 11.19
C LYS A 73 4.00 14.60 12.36
N GLY A 74 4.90 13.67 12.08
CA GLY A 74 5.91 13.20 13.03
C GLY A 74 5.34 12.76 14.39
N ARG A 75 5.51 13.61 15.42
CA ARG A 75 5.09 13.34 16.81
C ARG A 75 3.59 13.07 16.93
N ASP A 76 2.77 13.88 16.28
CA ASP A 76 1.31 13.79 16.40
C ASP A 76 0.80 12.46 15.84
N LEU A 77 1.35 12.02 14.69
CA LEU A 77 1.03 10.70 14.11
C LEU A 77 1.46 9.54 14.99
N ARG A 78 2.59 9.67 15.71
CA ARG A 78 3.02 8.64 16.64
C ARG A 78 2.07 8.54 17.82
N GLN A 79 1.52 9.65 18.30
CA GLN A 79 0.52 9.65 19.37
C GLN A 79 -0.78 8.99 18.89
N VAL A 80 -1.27 9.35 17.70
CA VAL A 80 -2.45 8.70 17.09
C VAL A 80 -2.21 7.20 16.92
N ARG A 81 -1.07 6.80 16.36
CA ARG A 81 -0.70 5.39 16.19
C ARG A 81 -0.72 4.62 17.52
N ASN A 82 -0.09 5.17 18.56
CA ASN A 82 -0.05 4.53 19.86
C ASN A 82 -1.43 4.46 20.52
N ALA A 83 -2.28 5.48 20.33
CA ALA A 83 -3.65 5.46 20.82
C ALA A 83 -4.46 4.37 20.13
N VAL A 84 -4.37 4.25 18.81
CA VAL A 84 -5.01 3.18 18.03
C VAL A 84 -4.52 1.81 18.50
N TRP A 85 -3.20 1.62 18.65
CA TRP A 85 -2.63 0.35 19.11
C TRP A 85 -3.10 -0.05 20.51
N ARG A 86 -3.22 0.91 21.44
CA ARG A 86 -3.81 0.63 22.77
C ARG A 86 -5.29 0.30 22.66
N GLN A 87 -6.05 1.05 21.86
CA GLN A 87 -7.48 0.82 21.66
C GLN A 87 -7.78 -0.55 21.05
N THR A 88 -6.89 -1.02 20.18
CA THR A 88 -7.01 -2.30 19.47
C THR A 88 -6.29 -3.46 20.17
N GLY A 89 -5.64 -3.21 21.31
CA GLY A 89 -4.95 -4.22 22.11
C GLY A 89 -3.63 -4.74 21.51
N PHE A 90 -3.03 -4.02 20.55
CA PHE A 90 -1.70 -4.37 20.00
C PHE A 90 -0.54 -3.89 20.89
N LEU A 91 -0.80 -2.90 21.74
CA LEU A 91 0.12 -2.46 22.78
C LEU A 91 -0.64 -2.39 24.10
N ASP A 92 -0.11 -3.07 25.11
CA ASP A 92 -0.57 -3.05 26.51
C ASP A 92 0.35 -2.12 27.32
#